data_AF-W1Y568-F1
#
_entry.id   AF-W1Y568-F1
#
_cell.length_a   1.000
_cell.length_b   1.000
_cell.length_c   1.000
_cell.angle_alpha   90.00
_cell.angle_beta   90.00
_cell.angle_gamma   90.00
#
_symmetry.space_group_name_H-M   'P 1'
#
loop_
_entity.id
_entity.type
_entity.pdbx_description
1 polymer ?
#
loop_
_entity_poly.entity_id
_entity_poly.type
_entity_poly.pdbx_seq_one_letter_code
_entity_poly.pdbx_strand_id
1 'polypeptide(L)'
;AIEGSAVGFASEDAIKGLFEDVDTTSNRLGGTVVEKNKRLADILTGIAEINFGNFQDNDIDAFGDAYEYLISKYASNAGKSGG
;
A
#
# COMPACT_ATOMS: atom_id res chain seq x y z
N ALA A 1 11.25 -9.67 -7.25
CA ALA A 1 10.55 -8.96 -6.15
C ALA A 1 10.77 -7.47 -6.34
N ILE A 2 9.85 -6.61 -5.85
CA ILE A 2 9.96 -5.14 -5.97
C ILE A 2 11.30 -4.64 -5.42
N GLU A 3 11.74 -5.16 -4.28
CA GLU A 3 13.04 -4.78 -3.70
C GLU A 3 14.25 -5.18 -4.55
N GLY A 4 14.11 -6.25 -5.34
CA GLY A 4 15.15 -6.71 -6.24
C GLY A 4 15.46 -5.75 -7.39
N SER A 5 14.55 -4.82 -7.72
CA SER A 5 14.83 -3.79 -8.73
C SER A 5 15.67 -2.62 -8.18
N ALA A 6 15.79 -2.50 -6.86
CA ALA A 6 16.54 -1.44 -6.19
C ALA A 6 17.99 -1.84 -5.86
N VAL A 7 18.35 -3.12 -5.98
CA VAL A 7 19.70 -3.63 -5.66
C VAL A 7 20.76 -2.97 -6.55
N GLY A 8 21.80 -2.40 -5.93
CA GLY A 8 22.89 -1.69 -6.58
C GLY A 8 22.61 -0.21 -6.87
N PHE A 9 21.43 0.30 -6.51
CA PHE A 9 21.05 1.71 -6.69
C PHE A 9 21.02 2.46 -5.36
N ALA A 10 21.09 3.79 -5.42
CA ALA A 10 21.01 4.64 -4.22
C ALA A 10 19.72 4.45 -3.40
N SER A 11 18.67 3.88 -4.00
CA SER A 11 17.40 3.58 -3.35
C SER A 11 17.36 2.22 -2.63
N GLU A 12 18.42 1.40 -2.71
CA GLU A 12 18.44 0.04 -2.14
C GLU A 12 18.08 0.05 -0.66
N ASP A 13 18.80 0.83 0.15
CA ASP A 13 18.60 0.89 1.60
C ASP A 13 17.23 1.47 2.00
N ALA A 14 16.66 2.32 1.15
CA ALA A 14 15.34 2.91 1.39
C ALA A 14 14.17 1.94 1.10
N ILE A 15 14.41 0.94 0.25
CA ILE A 15 13.37 0.00 -0.22
C ILE A 15 13.51 -1.37 0.45
N LYS A 16 14.70 -1.72 0.95
CA LYS A 16 14.97 -2.99 1.60
C LYS A 16 14.07 -3.20 2.83
N GLY A 17 13.34 -4.32 2.85
CA GLY A 17 12.44 -4.69 3.93
C GLY A 17 11.06 -4.01 3.88
N LEU A 18 10.85 -3.05 2.98
CA LEU A 18 9.61 -2.27 2.93
C LEU A 18 8.40 -3.12 2.52
N PHE A 19 8.62 -4.22 1.79
CA PHE A 19 7.54 -5.04 1.23
C PHE A 19 7.50 -6.47 1.80
N GLU A 20 8.26 -6.77 2.86
CA GLU A 20 8.38 -8.13 3.42
C GLU A 20 7.02 -8.72 3.85
N ASP A 21 6.12 -7.90 4.38
CA ASP A 21 4.80 -8.34 4.83
C ASP A 21 3.74 -8.38 3.72
N VAL A 22 4.08 -7.99 2.49
CA VAL A 22 3.13 -7.95 1.36
C VAL A 22 3.07 -9.31 0.66
N ASP A 23 2.15 -10.16 1.13
CA ASP A 23 1.87 -11.44 0.49
C ASP A 23 0.83 -11.31 -0.65
N THR A 24 1.32 -11.15 -1.87
CA THR A 24 0.51 -11.13 -3.10
C THR A 24 -0.14 -12.48 -3.45
N THR A 25 0.21 -13.55 -2.73
CA THR A 25 -0.33 -14.90 -2.94
C THR A 25 -1.38 -15.28 -1.90
N SER A 26 -1.67 -14.41 -0.93
CA SER A 26 -2.58 -14.67 0.17
C SER A 26 -3.98 -15.09 -0.30
N ASN A 27 -4.60 -16.04 0.40
CA ASN A 27 -6.00 -16.41 0.16
C ASN A 27 -6.99 -15.31 0.55
N ARG A 28 -6.55 -14.28 1.28
CA ARG A 28 -7.34 -13.06 1.54
C ARG A 28 -7.62 -12.26 0.27
N LEU A 29 -6.80 -12.44 -0.77
CA LEU A 29 -6.96 -11.76 -2.07
C LEU A 29 -7.92 -12.51 -3.01
N GLY A 30 -8.25 -13.77 -2.73
CA GLY A 30 -9.11 -14.63 -3.55
C GLY A 30 -8.71 -16.10 -3.47
N GLY A 31 -9.61 -17.01 -3.85
CA GLY A 31 -9.37 -18.45 -3.83
C GLY A 31 -8.57 -18.96 -5.03
N THR A 32 -8.61 -18.23 -6.14
CA THR A 32 -7.93 -18.57 -7.40
C THR A 32 -6.92 -17.52 -7.83
N VAL A 33 -5.98 -17.90 -8.70
CA VAL A 33 -5.00 -16.96 -9.29
C VAL A 33 -5.70 -15.82 -10.03
N VAL A 34 -6.81 -16.10 -10.71
CA VAL A 34 -7.58 -15.08 -11.45
C VAL A 34 -8.18 -14.05 -10.49
N GLU A 35 -8.79 -14.49 -9.39
CA GLU A 35 -9.36 -13.60 -8.38
C GLU A 35 -8.29 -12.75 -7.68
N LYS A 36 -7.14 -13.35 -7.34
CA LYS A 36 -6.02 -12.63 -6.73
C LYS A 36 -5.53 -11.49 -7.63
N ASN A 37 -5.26 -11.80 -8.91
CA ASN A 37 -4.82 -10.80 -9.87
C ASN A 37 -5.88 -9.71 -10.11
N LYS A 38 -7.15 -10.10 -10.21
CA LYS A 38 -8.26 -9.14 -10.34
C LYS A 38 -8.30 -8.19 -9.13
N ARG A 39 -8.26 -8.74 -7.91
CA ARG A 39 -8.29 -7.93 -6.68
C ARG A 39 -7.11 -6.98 -6.60
N LEU A 40 -5.90 -7.44 -6.91
CA LEU A 40 -4.71 -6.59 -6.93
C LEU A 40 -4.83 -5.48 -7.98
N ALA A 41 -5.31 -5.79 -9.19
CA ALA A 41 -5.51 -4.80 -10.24
C ALA A 41 -6.57 -3.75 -9.85
N ASP A 42 -7.68 -4.18 -9.23
CA ASP A 42 -8.73 -3.29 -8.74
C ASP A 42 -8.18 -2.33 -7.66
N ILE A 43 -7.35 -2.83 -6.74
CA ILE A 43 -6.68 -2.00 -5.71
C ILE A 43 -5.77 -0.96 -6.36
N LEU A 44 -4.90 -1.37 -7.28
CA LEU A 44 -3.97 -0.47 -7.96
C LEU A 44 -4.70 0.58 -8.79
N THR A 45 -5.78 0.19 -9.47
CA THR A 45 -6.62 1.09 -10.27
C THR A 45 -7.32 2.10 -9.37
N GLY A 46 -7.90 1.65 -8.25
CA GLY A 46 -8.53 2.54 -7.28
C GLY A 46 -7.56 3.55 -6.66
N ILE A 47 -6.30 3.17 -6.42
CA ILE A 47 -5.26 4.11 -5.96
C ILE A 47 -4.91 5.11 -7.07
N ALA A 48 -4.76 4.65 -8.32
CA ALA A 48 -4.42 5.50 -9.46
C ALA A 48 -5.51 6.53 -9.80
N GLU A 49 -6.77 6.24 -9.47
CA GLU A 49 -7.92 7.14 -9.66
C GLU A 49 -8.01 8.23 -8.59
N ILE A 50 -7.21 8.16 -7.51
CA ILE A 50 -7.22 9.19 -6.48
C ILE A 50 -6.63 10.48 -7.07
N ASN A 51 -7.47 11.49 -7.21
CA ASN A 51 -7.07 12.80 -7.70
C ASN A 51 -6.50 13.64 -6.54
N PHE A 52 -5.18 13.75 -6.50
CA PHE A 52 -4.45 14.57 -5.52
C PHE A 52 -4.23 16.03 -5.98
N GLY A 53 -4.78 16.44 -7.14
CA GLY A 53 -4.55 17.76 -7.72
C GLY A 53 -3.09 17.97 -8.18
N ASN A 54 -2.65 19.23 -8.30
CA ASN A 54 -1.28 19.56 -8.71
C ASN A 54 -0.32 19.35 -7.53
N PHE A 55 0.43 18.26 -7.56
CA PHE A 55 1.38 17.86 -6.51
C PHE A 55 2.45 18.93 -6.21
N GLN A 56 2.84 19.72 -7.22
CA GLN A 56 3.90 20.73 -7.08
C GLN A 56 3.46 21.99 -6.31
N ASP A 57 2.15 22.24 -6.19
CA ASP A 57 1.58 23.38 -5.47
C ASP A 57 0.98 22.98 -4.11
N ASN A 58 1.01 21.70 -3.75
CA ASN A 58 0.48 21.21 -2.48
C ASN A 58 1.51 21.38 -1.37
N ASP A 59 1.49 22.53 -0.71
CA ASP A 59 1.98 22.73 0.68
C ASP A 59 1.17 21.90 1.70
N ILE A 60 0.15 21.18 1.26
CA ILE A 60 -0.82 20.47 2.08
C ILE A 60 -0.43 18.99 2.16
N ASP A 61 -0.23 18.54 3.39
CA ASP A 61 0.06 17.18 3.85
C ASP A 61 -1.08 16.18 3.58
N ALA A 62 -1.75 16.27 2.43
CA ALA A 62 -2.93 15.44 2.12
C ALA A 62 -2.60 13.94 2.08
N PHE A 63 -1.36 13.58 1.74
CA PHE A 63 -0.88 12.19 1.82
C PHE A 63 -0.60 11.76 3.26
N GLY A 64 -0.02 12.63 4.10
CA GLY A 64 0.16 12.36 5.52
C GLY A 64 -1.19 12.21 6.21
N ASP A 65 -2.12 13.13 5.98
CA ASP A 65 -3.50 13.09 6.51
C ASP A 65 -4.25 11.83 6.07
N ALA A 66 -4.16 11.46 4.78
CA ALA A 66 -4.78 10.24 4.28
C ALA A 66 -4.15 8.99 4.92
N TYR A 67 -2.83 8.98 5.08
CA TYR A 67 -2.11 7.88 5.72
C TYR A 67 -2.46 7.76 7.20
N GLU A 68 -2.46 8.86 7.95
CA GLU A 68 -2.87 8.92 9.35
C GLU A 68 -4.33 8.50 9.53
N TYR A 69 -5.22 8.91 8.61
CA TYR A 69 -6.60 8.46 8.60
C TYR A 69 -6.69 6.93 8.46
N LEU A 70 -5.92 6.34 7.54
CA LEU A 70 -5.89 4.88 7.35
C LEU A 70 -5.34 4.14 8.58
N ILE A 71 -4.28 4.66 9.21
CA ILE A 71 -3.75 4.12 10.48
C ILE A 71 -4.79 4.19 11.59
N SER A 72 -5.46 5.34 11.76
CA SER A 72 -6.46 5.52 12.80
C SER A 72 -7.64 4.57 12.61
N LYS A 73 -8.06 4.32 11.36
CA LYS A 73 -9.09 3.32 11.01
C LYS A 73 -8.65 1.90 11.31
N TYR A 74 -7.41 1.55 10.99
CA TYR A 74 -6.85 0.24 11.30
C TYR A 74 -6.80 0.01 12.81
N ALA A 75 -6.26 0.96 13.58
CA ALA A 75 -6.18 0.89 15.04
C ALA A 75 -7.57 0.82 15.71
N SER A 76 -8.53 1.61 15.23
CA SER A 76 -9.92 1.58 15.71
C SER A 76 -10.62 0.23 15.47
N ASN A 77 -10.26 -0.46 14.39
CA ASN A 77 -10.76 -1.81 14.09
C ASN A 77 -9.99 -2.90 14.85
N ALA A 78 -8.69 -2.71 15.10
CA ALA A 78 -7.85 -3.63 15.85
C ALA A 78 -8.22 -3.67 17.35
N GLY A 79 -8.60 -2.53 17.95
CA GLY A 79 -8.98 -2.44 19.37
C GLY A 79 -10.26 -3.19 19.79
N LYS A 80 -11.01 -3.79 18.85
CA LYS A 80 -12.18 -4.65 19.15
C LYS A 80 -11.86 -6.15 19.25
N SER A 81 -10.65 -6.56 18.90
CA SER A 81 -10.15 -7.91 19.14
C SER A 81 -8.87 -7.74 19.97
N GLY A 82 -9.01 -7.91 21.29
CA GLY A 82 -7.94 -7.71 22.27
C GLY A 82 -6.63 -8.44 21.93
N GLY A 83 -5.57 -8.00 22.59
CA GLY A 83 -4.27 -8.70 22.59
C GLY A 83 -4.33 -10.11 23.15
#